data_AF-D4L2M0-F1
#
_entry.id   AF-D4L2M0-F1
#
_cell.length_a   1.000
_cell.length_b   1.000
_cell.length_c   1.000
_cell.angle_alpha   90.00
_cell.angle_beta   90.00
_cell.angle_gamma   90.00
#
_symmetry.space_group_name_H-M   'P 1'
#
loop_
_entity.id
_entity.type
_entity.pdbx_description
1 polymer ?
#
loop_
_entity_poly.entity_id
_entity_poly.type
_entity_poly.pdbx_seq_one_letter_code
_entity_poly.pdbx_strand_id
1 'polypeptide(L)'
;MLQSDFFDKETEALIDLNVIYGAGKHITDKCMIIFSKEIHTYLVSHYKCEIIGEIGACNGNISIYCLDYKGEKIAFYLTGIGSAVASSMCYERVYERKNL
;
A
#
# COMPACT_ATOMS: atom_id res chain seq x y z
N MET A 1 -15.17 6.95 -27.75
CA MET A 1 -14.12 7.84 -27.22
C MET A 1 -12.98 6.93 -26.79
N LEU A 2 -11.82 7.07 -27.41
CA LEU A 2 -10.68 6.20 -27.12
C LEU A 2 -9.87 6.83 -25.97
N GLN A 3 -9.23 5.99 -25.16
CA GLN A 3 -8.44 6.43 -23.99
C GLN A 3 -7.38 7.50 -24.33
N SER A 4 -6.89 7.49 -25.58
CA SER A 4 -5.94 8.47 -26.13
C SER A 4 -6.45 9.91 -26.18
N ASP A 5 -7.78 10.12 -26.17
CA ASP A 5 -8.35 11.46 -26.25
C ASP A 5 -8.25 12.21 -24.90
N PHE A 6 -8.04 11.48 -23.80
CA PHE A 6 -8.01 12.05 -22.43
C PHE A 6 -6.66 11.92 -21.73
N PHE A 7 -5.85 10.93 -22.11
CA PHE A 7 -4.57 10.66 -21.45
C PHE A 7 -3.43 10.86 -22.45
N ASP A 8 -2.71 11.97 -22.31
CA ASP A 8 -1.49 12.23 -23.04
C ASP A 8 -0.33 11.45 -22.40
N LYS A 9 0.16 10.46 -23.14
CA LYS A 9 1.33 9.65 -22.77
C LYS A 9 2.57 9.98 -23.60
N GLU A 10 2.43 10.86 -24.59
CA GLU A 10 3.47 11.17 -25.57
C GLU A 10 4.31 12.37 -25.11
N THR A 11 3.72 13.27 -24.32
CA THR A 11 4.43 14.41 -23.71
C THR A 11 4.84 14.13 -22.27
N GLU A 12 5.84 14.87 -21.79
CA GLU A 12 6.29 14.79 -20.40
C GLU A 12 5.20 15.29 -19.44
N ALA A 13 5.07 14.63 -18.30
CA ALA A 13 4.10 15.01 -17.28
C ALA A 13 4.40 16.41 -16.73
N LEU A 14 3.42 17.32 -16.80
CA LEU A 14 3.53 18.65 -16.20
C LEU A 14 3.64 18.60 -14.66
N ILE A 15 3.10 17.54 -14.05
CA ILE A 15 3.18 17.28 -12.61
C ILE A 15 3.79 15.89 -12.42
N ASP A 16 5.06 15.85 -12.02
CA ASP A 16 5.70 14.61 -11.60
C ASP A 16 5.51 14.38 -10.10
N LEU A 17 4.74 13.36 -9.75
CA LEU A 17 4.53 12.95 -8.37
C LEU A 17 5.83 12.53 -7.68
N ASN A 18 6.86 12.09 -8.42
CA ASN A 18 8.15 11.75 -7.83
C ASN A 18 8.91 13.00 -7.34
N VAL A 19 8.65 14.17 -7.93
CA VAL A 19 9.23 15.44 -7.45
C VAL A 19 8.58 15.85 -6.12
N ILE A 20 7.26 15.65 -5.99
CA ILE A 20 6.50 16.03 -4.81
C ILE A 20 6.73 15.05 -3.66
N TYR A 21 6.70 13.75 -3.98
CA TYR A 21 6.64 12.68 -2.99
C TYR A 21 7.90 11.80 -2.93
N GLY A 22 8.85 12.00 -3.83
CA GLY A 22 10.01 11.13 -4.00
C GLY A 22 9.72 9.93 -4.90
N ALA A 23 10.78 9.29 -5.37
CA ALA A 23 10.68 8.06 -6.14
C ALA A 23 10.02 6.97 -5.29
N GLY A 24 9.01 6.31 -5.87
CA GLY A 24 8.37 5.16 -5.21
C GLY A 24 9.39 4.04 -4.98
N LYS A 25 9.40 3.48 -3.76
CA LYS A 25 10.23 2.33 -3.42
C LYS A 25 9.47 1.03 -3.72
N HIS A 26 10.12 0.10 -4.42
CA HIS A 26 9.62 -1.26 -4.50
C HIS A 26 9.83 -1.96 -3.15
N ILE A 27 8.76 -2.54 -2.61
CA ILE A 27 8.79 -3.24 -1.31
C ILE A 27 8.71 -4.77 -1.52
N THR A 28 7.66 -5.23 -2.22
CA THR A 28 7.43 -6.63 -2.56
C THR A 28 6.47 -6.73 -3.75
N ASP A 29 6.48 -7.88 -4.42
CA ASP A 29 5.57 -8.24 -5.52
C ASP A 29 4.18 -8.68 -5.03
N LYS A 30 4.04 -9.08 -3.76
CA LYS A 30 2.81 -9.70 -3.23
C LYS A 30 2.29 -8.94 -2.01
N CYS A 31 1.03 -8.49 -2.11
CA CYS A 31 0.32 -7.87 -1.00
C CYS A 31 -1.08 -8.48 -0.83
N MET A 32 -1.39 -8.91 0.39
CA MET A 32 -2.71 -9.40 0.78
C MET A 32 -3.49 -8.30 1.49
N ILE A 33 -4.61 -7.89 0.91
CA ILE A 33 -5.54 -6.94 1.52
C ILE A 33 -6.60 -7.75 2.28
N ILE A 34 -6.60 -7.67 3.62
CA ILE A 34 -7.48 -8.48 4.45
C ILE A 34 -8.45 -7.61 5.23
N PHE A 35 -9.70 -8.05 5.38
CA PHE A 35 -10.69 -7.37 6.23
C PHE A 35 -10.92 -8.10 7.57
N SER A 36 -10.56 -9.39 7.65
CA SER A 36 -10.79 -10.20 8.85
C SER A 36 -9.74 -9.92 9.92
N LYS A 37 -10.19 -9.44 11.09
CA LYS A 37 -9.35 -9.32 12.29
C LYS A 37 -8.83 -10.68 12.78
N GLU A 38 -9.58 -11.75 12.58
CA GLU A 38 -9.15 -13.09 12.97
C GLU A 38 -7.95 -13.54 12.14
N ILE A 39 -8.00 -13.34 10.82
CA ILE A 39 -6.86 -13.62 9.92
C ILE A 39 -5.67 -12.74 10.29
N HIS A 40 -5.89 -11.44 10.49
CA HIS A 40 -4.83 -10.52 10.92
C HIS A 40 -4.14 -11.01 12.20
N THR A 41 -4.94 -11.35 13.22
CA THR A 41 -4.43 -11.81 14.51
C THR A 41 -3.67 -13.12 14.38
N TYR A 42 -4.19 -14.05 13.57
CA TYR A 42 -3.54 -15.32 13.30
C TYR A 42 -2.17 -15.11 12.63
N LEU A 43 -2.10 -14.28 11.58
CA LEU A 43 -0.86 -13.99 10.87
C LEU A 43 0.19 -13.38 11.81
N VAL A 44 -0.18 -12.36 12.57
CA VAL A 44 0.74 -11.67 13.49
C VAL A 44 1.20 -12.56 14.65
N SER A 45 0.39 -13.50 15.11
CA SER A 45 0.74 -14.39 16.25
C SER A 45 1.49 -15.66 15.85
N HIS A 46 1.37 -16.12 14.61
CA HIS A 46 1.95 -17.40 14.15
C HIS A 46 3.14 -17.24 13.19
N TYR A 47 3.34 -16.06 12.63
CA TYR A 47 4.46 -15.78 11.72
C TYR A 47 5.35 -14.67 12.26
N LYS A 48 6.62 -14.69 11.86
CA LYS A 48 7.50 -13.55 12.09
C LYS A 48 7.12 -12.45 11.10
N CYS A 49 6.53 -11.38 11.63
CA CYS A 49 6.11 -10.23 10.85
C CYS A 49 6.97 -9.01 11.20
N GLU A 50 7.32 -8.21 10.19
CA GLU A 50 7.96 -6.90 10.34
C GLU A 50 6.98 -5.82 9.87
N ILE A 51 6.92 -4.68 10.58
CA ILE A 51 6.17 -3.52 10.11
C ILE A 51 7.06 -2.76 9.12
N ILE A 52 6.60 -2.68 7.87
CA ILE A 52 7.35 -2.09 6.74
C ILE A 52 6.81 -0.72 6.31
N GLY A 53 5.73 -0.27 6.93
CA GLY A 53 5.09 1.00 6.65
C GLY A 53 3.75 1.15 7.35
N GLU A 54 3.14 2.31 7.18
CA GLU A 54 1.84 2.62 7.77
C GLU A 54 0.96 3.35 6.75
N ILE A 55 -0.33 3.05 6.75
CA ILE A 55 -1.35 3.80 6.04
C ILE A 55 -1.97 4.78 7.03
N GLY A 56 -1.89 6.07 6.72
CA GLY A 56 -2.45 7.12 7.56
C GLY A 56 -3.98 7.12 7.48
N ALA A 57 -4.65 7.03 8.63
CA ALA A 57 -6.10 7.16 8.71
C ALA A 57 -6.51 8.06 9.88
N CYS A 58 -7.65 8.73 9.74
CA CYS A 58 -8.13 9.72 10.71
C CYS A 58 -8.37 9.15 12.11
N ASN A 59 -8.53 7.83 12.22
CA ASN A 59 -8.83 7.09 13.44
C ASN A 59 -7.63 6.25 13.94
N GLY A 60 -6.42 6.56 13.47
CA GLY A 60 -5.20 5.84 13.82
C GLY A 60 -4.61 5.13 12.61
N ASN A 61 -3.29 5.05 12.59
CA ASN A 61 -2.56 4.46 11.47
C ASN A 61 -2.80 2.94 11.39
N ILE A 62 -2.79 2.42 10.17
CA ILE A 62 -2.92 0.99 9.88
C ILE A 62 -1.53 0.49 9.47
N SER A 63 -0.95 -0.39 10.28
CA SER A 63 0.36 -0.98 9.97
C SER A 63 0.30 -1.91 8.76
N ILE A 64 1.30 -1.81 7.90
CA ILE A 64 1.58 -2.75 6.83
C ILE A 64 2.64 -3.71 7.34
N TYR A 65 2.30 -4.99 7.39
CA TYR A 65 3.19 -6.04 7.82
C TYR A 65 3.81 -6.73 6.61
N CYS A 66 5.01 -7.27 6.77
CA CYS A 66 5.63 -8.18 5.83
C CYS A 66 6.03 -9.47 6.54
N LEU A 67 5.72 -10.61 5.95
CA LEU A 67 6.13 -11.93 6.41
C LEU A 67 6.89 -12.64 5.30
N ASP A 68 7.82 -13.50 5.70
CA ASP A 68 8.48 -14.45 4.79
C ASP A 68 7.73 -15.79 4.85
N TYR A 69 7.15 -16.21 3.73
CA TYR A 69 6.47 -17.51 3.60
C TYR A 69 7.01 -18.28 2.40
N LYS A 70 7.59 -19.45 2.67
CA LYS A 70 8.16 -20.33 1.63
C LYS A 70 9.18 -19.63 0.71
N GLY A 71 9.98 -18.72 1.27
CA GLY A 71 11.01 -17.97 0.55
C GLY A 71 10.49 -16.74 -0.20
N GLU A 72 9.21 -16.38 -0.02
CA GLU A 72 8.62 -15.20 -0.63
C GLU A 72 8.22 -14.18 0.43
N LYS A 73 8.49 -12.91 0.16
CA LYS A 73 8.01 -11.78 0.97
C LYS A 73 6.58 -11.45 0.61
N ILE A 74 5.67 -11.49 1.59
CA ILE A 74 4.26 -11.16 1.40
C ILE A 74 3.90 -10.03 2.35
N ALA A 75 3.51 -8.89 1.80
CA ALA A 75 2.94 -7.80 2.57
C ALA A 75 1.48 -8.07 2.89
N PHE A 76 0.96 -7.55 4.00
CA PHE A 76 -0.46 -7.55 4.29
C PHE A 76 -0.86 -6.40 5.22
N TYR A 77 -2.12 -5.97 5.13
CA TYR A 77 -2.71 -4.98 6.04
C TYR A 77 -4.20 -5.20 6.22
N LEU A 78 -4.74 -4.71 7.34
CA LEU A 78 -6.16 -4.78 7.67
C LEU A 78 -6.91 -3.58 7.07
N THR A 79 -7.70 -3.81 6.02
CA THR A 79 -8.55 -2.77 5.41
C THR A 79 -9.78 -2.45 6.26
N GLY A 80 -10.38 -1.27 6.01
CA GLY A 80 -11.75 -0.97 6.43
C GLY A 80 -12.82 -1.72 5.62
N ILE A 81 -14.09 -1.54 6.03
CA ILE A 81 -15.26 -2.22 5.44
C ILE A 81 -15.56 -1.67 4.06
N GLY A 82 -15.75 -2.58 3.09
CA GLY A 82 -16.29 -2.26 1.77
C GLY A 82 -15.22 -2.05 0.71
N SER A 83 -15.61 -2.31 -0.55
CA SER A 83 -14.69 -2.26 -1.70
C SER A 83 -14.11 -0.86 -1.92
N ALA A 84 -14.90 0.20 -1.72
CA ALA A 84 -14.43 1.57 -1.89
C ALA A 84 -13.24 1.88 -0.97
N VAL A 85 -13.33 1.48 0.29
CA VAL A 85 -12.25 1.70 1.29
C VAL A 85 -11.04 0.82 0.97
N ALA A 86 -11.27 -0.46 0.66
CA ALA A 86 -10.17 -1.36 0.30
C ALA A 86 -9.40 -0.88 -0.95
N SER A 87 -10.13 -0.41 -1.96
CA SER A 87 -9.54 0.13 -3.19
C SER A 87 -8.79 1.43 -2.95
N SER A 88 -9.30 2.35 -2.12
CA SER A 88 -8.58 3.60 -1.83
C SER A 88 -7.27 3.33 -1.10
N MET A 89 -7.26 2.39 -0.15
CA MET A 89 -6.04 1.98 0.56
C MET A 89 -5.04 1.25 -0.34
N CYS A 90 -5.51 0.49 -1.35
CA CYS A 90 -4.64 -0.21 -2.31
C CYS A 90 -3.85 0.77 -3.20
N TYR A 91 -4.48 1.88 -3.56
CA TYR A 91 -3.85 2.92 -4.38
C TYR A 91 -2.89 3.81 -3.58
N GLU A 92 -3.04 3.83 -2.26
CA GLU A 92 -2.30 4.74 -1.41
C GLU A 92 -0.81 4.40 -1.43
N ARG A 93 -0.01 5.35 -1.92
CA ARG A 93 1.43 5.22 -2.02
C ARG A 93 2.02 5.51 -0.66
N VAL A 94 2.72 4.56 -0.07
CA VAL A 94 3.42 4.76 1.21
C VAL A 94 4.53 5.78 0.99
N TYR A 95 4.43 6.90 1.68
CA TYR A 95 5.45 7.95 1.69
C TYR A 95 6.22 7.88 3.00
N GLU A 96 7.55 7.84 2.94
CA GLU A 96 8.34 8.21 4.11
C GLU A 96 8.14 9.71 4.35
N ARG A 97 7.57 10.09 5.50
CA ARG A 97 7.63 11.48 5.94
C ARG A 97 9.10 11.86 6.06
N LYS A 98 9.62 12.65 5.13
CA LYS A 98 10.79 13.47 5.42
C LYS A 98 10.37 14.42 6.52
N ASN A 99 11.04 14.34 7.67
CA ASN A 99 10.82 15.23 8.80
C ASN A 99 10.81 16.69 8.31
N LEU A 100 9.65 17.34 8.40
CA LEU A 100 9.52 18.79 8.33
C LEU A 100 9.81 19.37 9.72
#